data_AF-A0A067D5Z4-F1
#
_entry.id   AF-A0A067D5Z4-F1
#
_cell.length_a   1.000
_cell.length_b   1.000
_cell.length_c   1.000
_cell.angle_alpha   90.00
_cell.angle_beta   90.00
_cell.angle_gamma   90.00
#
_symmetry.space_group_name_H-M   'P 1'
#
loop_
_entity.id
_entity.type
_entity.pdbx_description
1 polymer ?
#
loop_
_entity_poly.entity_id
_entity_poly.type
_entity_poly.pdbx_seq_one_letter_code
_entity_poly.pdbx_strand_id
1 'polypeptide(L)'
;MVHAVVLLYNYYHIKQHRQLKFEGFESFSKLAVVLKPTLLAHMKLLQRSNDSELDDPDKQLSVTEKKIMDACDISNSLDASKDIPSTEGWPISKVAVLLIDSRKENCFLKHSSMTEGVFSLIEKDLDVSSCISEVMSEGKQKRKKIKVTRNFFEDAVDEDTLQQVAFSAVKEAA
;
A
#
# COMPACT_ATOMS: atom_id res chain seq x y z
N MET A 1 -5.72 -12.29 -5.89
CA MET A 1 -7.10 -12.24 -6.43
C MET A 1 -8.12 -11.76 -5.39
N VAL A 2 -8.28 -12.41 -4.22
CA VAL A 2 -9.29 -11.98 -3.22
C VAL A 2 -9.12 -10.53 -2.73
N HIS A 3 -7.88 -10.10 -2.52
CA HIS A 3 -7.55 -8.75 -2.08
C HIS A 3 -8.09 -7.66 -3.02
N ALA A 4 -7.93 -7.85 -4.34
CA ALA A 4 -8.44 -6.92 -5.34
C ALA A 4 -9.98 -6.88 -5.37
N VAL A 5 -10.65 -8.03 -5.20
CA VAL A 5 -12.11 -8.10 -5.15
C VAL A 5 -12.66 -7.31 -3.97
N VAL A 6 -12.03 -7.43 -2.79
CA VAL A 6 -12.40 -6.65 -1.61
C VAL A 6 -12.25 -5.16 -1.87
N LEU A 7 -11.11 -4.71 -2.42
CA LEU A 7 -10.90 -3.29 -2.76
C LEU A 7 -11.92 -2.78 -3.79
N LEU A 8 -12.22 -3.58 -4.81
CA LEU A 8 -13.22 -3.21 -5.81
C LEU A 8 -14.60 -3.03 -5.19
N TYR A 9 -15.00 -3.93 -4.29
CA TYR A 9 -16.30 -3.86 -3.63
C TYR A 9 -16.34 -2.76 -2.54
N ASN A 10 -15.43 -2.80 -1.58
CA ASN A 10 -15.45 -1.95 -0.39
C ASN A 10 -14.89 -0.54 -0.60
N TYR A 11 -14.20 -0.27 -1.72
CA TYR A 11 -13.74 1.09 -2.03
C TYR A 11 -14.33 1.60 -3.35
N TYR A 12 -14.02 0.97 -4.48
CA TYR A 12 -14.42 1.52 -5.79
C TYR A 12 -15.93 1.54 -6.01
N HIS A 13 -16.60 0.44 -5.70
CA HIS A 13 -18.04 0.30 -5.93
C HIS A 13 -18.84 1.20 -4.99
N ILE A 14 -18.42 1.34 -3.73
CA ILE A 14 -19.01 2.30 -2.77
C ILE A 14 -18.78 3.75 -3.22
N LYS A 15 -17.58 4.08 -3.73
CA LYS A 15 -17.29 5.42 -4.23
C LYS A 15 -18.20 5.80 -5.40
N GLN A 16 -18.53 4.84 -6.27
CA GLN A 16 -19.47 5.04 -7.39
C GLN A 16 -20.94 5.03 -6.95
N HIS A 17 -21.27 4.28 -5.90
CA HIS A 17 -22.64 4.07 -5.42
C HIS A 17 -22.72 4.36 -3.92
N ARG A 18 -22.83 5.64 -3.55
CA ARG A 18 -22.80 6.11 -2.15
C ARG A 18 -23.92 5.53 -1.27
N GLN A 19 -24.95 4.91 -1.83
CA GLN A 19 -25.98 4.18 -1.06
C GLN A 19 -25.51 2.83 -0.51
N LEU A 20 -24.38 2.29 -0.99
CA LEU A 20 -23.88 1.00 -0.57
C LEU A 20 -23.08 1.10 0.72
N LYS A 21 -23.20 0.05 1.54
CA LYS A 21 -22.55 -0.01 2.84
C LYS A 21 -21.20 -0.72 2.73
N PHE A 22 -20.22 -0.18 3.44
CA PHE A 22 -18.95 -0.85 3.69
C PHE A 22 -19.17 -2.14 4.47
N GLU A 23 -18.64 -3.25 3.97
CA GLU A 23 -18.69 -4.53 4.66
C GLU A 23 -17.34 -4.82 5.31
N GLY A 24 -17.33 -4.84 6.66
CA GLY A 24 -16.17 -5.22 7.43
C GLY A 24 -15.76 -6.68 7.18
N PHE A 25 -14.56 -7.05 7.63
CA PHE A 25 -13.95 -8.37 7.40
C PHE A 25 -14.92 -9.55 7.58
N GLU A 26 -15.65 -9.60 8.69
CA GLU A 26 -16.56 -10.72 8.98
C GLU A 26 -17.77 -10.76 8.04
N SER A 27 -18.46 -9.64 7.86
CA SER A 27 -19.62 -9.55 6.97
C SER A 27 -19.24 -9.81 5.51
N PHE A 28 -18.13 -9.24 5.05
CA PHE A 28 -17.61 -9.49 3.72
C PHE A 28 -17.27 -10.97 3.53
N SER A 29 -16.61 -11.60 4.51
CA SER A 29 -16.23 -13.01 4.43
C SER A 29 -17.46 -13.92 4.36
N LYS A 30 -18.51 -13.64 5.16
CA LYS A 30 -19.80 -14.35 5.08
C LYS A 30 -20.43 -14.20 3.70
N LEU A 31 -20.53 -12.98 3.18
CA LEU A 31 -21.08 -12.70 1.86
C LEU A 31 -20.29 -13.40 0.75
N ALA A 32 -18.95 -13.35 0.81
CA ALA A 32 -18.07 -13.98 -0.17
C ALA A 32 -18.26 -15.50 -0.22
N VAL A 33 -18.43 -16.16 0.92
CA VAL A 33 -18.71 -17.60 0.98
C VAL A 33 -20.12 -17.91 0.46
N VAL A 34 -21.13 -17.09 0.74
CA VAL A 34 -22.48 -17.26 0.17
C VAL A 34 -22.44 -17.18 -1.36
N LEU A 35 -21.74 -16.19 -1.91
CA LEU A 35 -21.63 -15.97 -3.35
C LEU A 35 -20.70 -16.98 -4.04
N LYS A 36 -19.67 -17.44 -3.35
CA LYS A 36 -18.69 -18.41 -3.85
C LYS A 36 -18.37 -19.45 -2.76
N PRO A 37 -19.21 -20.49 -2.62
CA PRO A 37 -19.07 -21.50 -1.56
C PRO A 37 -17.72 -22.22 -1.55
N THR A 38 -17.03 -22.32 -2.69
CA THR A 38 -15.69 -22.91 -2.78
C THR A 38 -14.64 -22.14 -1.99
N LEU A 39 -14.87 -20.86 -1.66
CA LEU A 39 -14.00 -20.09 -0.78
C LEU A 39 -14.01 -20.62 0.66
N LEU A 40 -15.07 -21.31 1.09
CA LEU A 40 -15.19 -21.81 2.46
C LEU A 40 -13.98 -22.68 2.85
N ALA A 41 -13.49 -23.52 1.93
CA ALA A 41 -12.31 -24.37 2.13
C ALA A 41 -11.04 -23.59 2.51
N HIS A 42 -11.00 -22.28 2.20
CA HIS A 42 -9.89 -21.38 2.47
C HIS A 42 -10.16 -20.39 3.61
N MET A 43 -11.30 -20.46 4.30
CA MET A 43 -11.67 -19.58 5.42
C MET A 43 -11.75 -20.39 6.72
N LYS A 44 -10.69 -20.34 7.54
CA LYS A 44 -10.62 -21.11 8.79
C LYS A 44 -11.59 -20.61 9.85
N LEU A 45 -11.82 -19.30 9.93
CA LEU A 45 -12.71 -18.67 10.90
C LEU A 45 -14.16 -19.09 10.67
N LEU A 46 -14.61 -19.10 9.42
CA LEU A 46 -15.97 -19.49 9.06
C LEU A 46 -16.24 -21.00 9.18
N GLN A 47 -15.18 -21.82 9.20
CA GLN A 47 -15.29 -23.26 9.48
C GLN A 47 -15.34 -23.58 10.98
N ARG A 48 -14.97 -22.65 11.87
CA ARG A 48 -15.02 -22.88 13.31
C ARG A 48 -16.45 -22.83 13.80
N SER A 49 -16.88 -23.89 14.47
CA SER A 49 -18.14 -23.95 15.19
C SER A 49 -18.01 -23.25 16.55
N ASN A 50 -18.27 -21.93 16.57
CA ASN A 50 -18.53 -21.05 17.73
C ASN A 50 -17.50 -20.97 18.90
N ASP A 51 -17.32 -19.74 19.40
CA ASP A 51 -16.82 -19.36 20.74
C ASP A 51 -15.33 -19.56 21.08
N SER A 52 -14.42 -19.18 20.17
CA SER A 52 -13.07 -18.77 20.60
C SER A 52 -12.80 -17.34 20.16
N GLU A 53 -12.63 -16.43 21.13
CA GLU A 53 -12.11 -15.09 20.85
C GLU A 53 -10.77 -15.20 20.09
N LEU A 54 -10.57 -14.30 19.13
CA LEU A 54 -9.32 -14.20 18.37
C LEU A 54 -8.21 -13.67 19.30
N ASP A 55 -7.65 -14.53 20.16
CA ASP A 55 -6.49 -14.18 21.01
C ASP A 55 -5.30 -13.67 20.19
N ASP A 56 -5.08 -14.28 19.02
CA ASP A 56 -4.00 -13.92 18.10
C ASP A 56 -4.47 -14.10 16.65
N PRO A 57 -4.99 -13.04 15.98
CA PRO A 57 -5.46 -13.14 14.61
C PRO A 57 -4.36 -13.59 13.64
N ASP A 58 -3.09 -13.33 13.97
CA ASP A 58 -1.96 -13.75 13.15
C ASP A 58 -1.71 -15.26 13.18
N LYS A 59 -2.09 -15.95 14.27
CA LYS A 59 -1.98 -17.41 14.36
C LYS A 59 -3.24 -18.14 13.90
N GLN A 60 -4.39 -17.46 13.91
CA GLN A 60 -5.69 -18.11 13.76
C GLN A 60 -6.31 -17.96 12.36
N LEU A 61 -5.99 -16.88 11.64
CA LEU A 61 -6.50 -16.64 10.29
C LEU A 61 -5.70 -17.39 9.22
N SER A 62 -6.40 -17.90 8.22
CA SER A 62 -5.79 -18.38 6.99
C SER A 62 -5.12 -17.25 6.19
N VAL A 63 -4.27 -17.61 5.23
CA VAL A 63 -3.65 -16.63 4.30
C VAL A 63 -4.73 -15.83 3.57
N THR A 64 -5.83 -16.46 3.16
CA THR A 64 -6.93 -15.80 2.45
C THR A 64 -7.65 -14.80 3.35
N GLU A 65 -7.93 -15.16 4.60
CA GLU A 65 -8.60 -14.29 5.57
C GLU A 65 -7.75 -13.09 5.92
N LYS A 66 -6.45 -13.28 6.14
CA LYS A 66 -5.51 -12.17 6.33
C LYS A 66 -5.56 -11.20 5.15
N LYS A 67 -5.57 -11.72 3.92
CA LYS A 67 -5.68 -10.88 2.71
C LYS A 67 -7.00 -10.12 2.59
N ILE A 68 -8.10 -10.67 3.11
CA ILE A 68 -9.38 -9.97 3.18
C ILE A 68 -9.33 -8.89 4.26
N MET A 69 -8.86 -9.22 5.46
CA MET A 69 -8.73 -8.28 6.56
C MET A 69 -7.86 -7.09 6.16
N ASP A 70 -6.65 -7.35 5.62
CA ASP A 70 -5.76 -6.33 5.08
C ASP A 70 -6.49 -5.42 4.06
N ALA A 71 -7.26 -6.01 3.14
CA ALA A 71 -7.97 -5.24 2.11
C ALA A 71 -9.15 -4.43 2.65
N CYS A 72 -9.85 -4.95 3.68
CA CYS A 72 -10.89 -4.22 4.39
C CYS A 72 -10.29 -3.04 5.14
N ASP A 73 -9.17 -3.23 5.84
CA ASP A 73 -8.48 -2.17 6.57
C ASP A 73 -7.99 -1.07 5.62
N ILE A 74 -7.43 -1.44 4.47
CA ILE A 74 -7.06 -0.50 3.41
C ILE A 74 -8.29 0.26 2.90
N SER A 75 -9.37 -0.45 2.57
CA SER A 75 -10.60 0.16 2.04
C SER A 75 -11.23 1.14 3.04
N ASN A 76 -11.20 0.79 4.33
CA ASN A 76 -11.70 1.63 5.41
C ASN A 76 -10.83 2.88 5.59
N SER A 77 -9.50 2.73 5.51
CA SER A 77 -8.53 3.84 5.61
C SER A 77 -8.62 4.80 4.42
N LEU A 78 -8.87 4.27 3.22
CA LEU A 78 -9.10 5.05 2.01
C LEU A 78 -10.38 5.90 2.08
N ASP A 79 -11.36 5.46 2.89
CA ASP A 79 -12.61 6.17 3.16
C ASP A 79 -13.32 6.61 1.88
N ALA A 80 -14.07 5.68 1.28
CA ALA A 80 -14.81 5.91 0.03
C ALA A 80 -15.84 7.06 0.10
N SER A 81 -16.15 7.57 1.29
CA SER A 81 -17.03 8.74 1.46
C SER A 81 -16.36 10.06 1.08
N LYS A 82 -15.03 10.12 1.10
CA LYS A 82 -14.24 11.29 0.73
C LYS A 82 -13.91 11.31 -0.76
N ASP A 83 -13.89 12.51 -1.34
CA ASP A 83 -13.52 12.68 -2.74
C ASP A 83 -12.02 12.38 -2.95
N ILE A 84 -11.18 12.84 -2.01
CA ILE A 84 -9.73 12.61 -1.96
C ILE A 84 -9.42 11.84 -0.66
N PRO A 85 -8.76 10.66 -0.75
CA PRO A 85 -8.37 9.91 0.45
C PRO A 85 -7.33 10.69 1.26
N SER A 86 -7.35 10.54 2.59
CA SER A 86 -6.26 11.08 3.41
C SER A 86 -4.99 10.30 3.13
N THR A 87 -3.94 10.99 2.68
CA THR A 87 -2.60 10.43 2.47
C THR A 87 -1.69 10.64 3.68
N GLU A 88 -2.22 11.22 4.76
CA GLU A 88 -1.47 11.46 5.99
C GLU A 88 -1.01 10.13 6.61
N GLY A 89 0.28 10.04 6.94
CA GLY A 89 0.91 8.84 7.49
C GLY A 89 1.21 7.73 6.48
N TRP A 90 0.95 7.93 5.18
CA TRP A 90 1.33 6.93 4.17
C TRP A 90 2.82 7.01 3.87
N PRO A 91 3.56 5.88 3.92
CA PRO A 91 4.98 5.90 3.59
C PRO A 91 5.18 6.17 2.10
N ILE A 92 5.97 7.18 1.78
CA ILE A 92 6.41 7.46 0.41
C ILE A 92 7.64 6.59 0.15
N SER A 93 7.53 5.64 -0.78
CA SER A 93 8.63 4.74 -1.13
C SER A 93 9.31 5.08 -2.46
N LYS A 94 8.67 5.91 -3.30
CA LYS A 94 9.11 6.19 -4.66
C LYS A 94 8.58 7.55 -5.14
N VAL A 95 9.38 8.25 -5.93
CA VAL A 95 9.00 9.45 -6.68
C VAL A 95 8.89 9.09 -8.16
N ALA A 96 7.79 9.49 -8.80
CA ALA A 96 7.58 9.36 -10.24
C ALA A 96 7.46 10.75 -10.87
N VAL A 97 8.22 11.01 -11.93
CA VAL A 97 8.27 12.29 -12.63
C VAL A 97 7.73 12.14 -14.05
N LEU A 98 6.73 12.96 -14.38
CA LEU A 98 6.22 13.15 -15.74
C LEU A 98 6.78 14.46 -16.29
N LEU A 99 7.73 14.37 -17.21
CA LEU A 99 8.23 15.54 -17.93
C LEU A 99 7.35 15.82 -19.14
N ILE A 100 6.85 17.04 -19.22
CA ILE A 100 5.98 17.50 -20.29
C ILE A 100 6.65 18.70 -20.96
N ASP A 101 6.54 18.79 -22.29
CA ASP A 101 7.00 19.98 -23.01
C ASP A 101 6.18 21.22 -22.64
N SER A 102 6.70 22.41 -22.96
CA SER A 102 6.03 23.68 -22.62
C SER A 102 4.67 23.85 -23.29
N ARG A 103 4.43 23.12 -24.39
CA ARG A 103 3.18 23.10 -25.15
C ARG A 103 2.14 22.12 -24.58
N LYS A 104 2.55 21.22 -23.67
CA LYS A 104 1.73 20.12 -23.14
C LYS A 104 1.26 19.13 -24.21
N GLU A 105 2.04 18.98 -25.27
CA GLU A 105 1.75 18.10 -26.42
C GLU A 105 2.56 16.81 -26.35
N ASN A 106 3.74 16.84 -25.74
CA ASN A 106 4.64 15.71 -25.67
C ASN A 106 5.07 15.45 -24.22
N CYS A 107 5.29 14.18 -23.89
CA CYS A 107 5.91 13.79 -22.64
C CYS A 107 7.12 12.89 -22.87
N PHE A 108 8.08 12.95 -21.95
CA PHE A 108 9.22 12.04 -21.95
C PHE A 108 8.87 10.80 -21.13
N LEU A 109 9.00 9.62 -21.76
CA LEU A 109 8.85 8.33 -21.12
C LEU A 109 10.16 7.56 -21.24
N LYS A 110 10.57 6.93 -20.14
CA LYS A 110 11.76 6.09 -20.10
C LYS A 110 11.45 4.73 -20.72
N HIS A 111 12.26 4.31 -21.68
CA HIS A 111 12.20 2.97 -22.23
C HIS A 111 12.98 2.01 -21.32
N SER A 112 12.28 1.10 -20.64
CA SER A 112 12.91 0.16 -19.72
C SER A 112 13.44 -1.07 -20.46
N SER A 113 14.74 -1.29 -20.39
CA SER A 113 15.36 -2.56 -20.82
C SER A 113 15.03 -3.72 -19.89
N MET A 114 14.64 -3.44 -18.64
CA MET A 114 14.39 -4.43 -17.59
C MET A 114 13.01 -5.07 -17.69
N THR A 115 12.04 -4.39 -18.32
CA THR A 115 10.65 -4.86 -18.49
C THR A 115 10.31 -5.08 -19.97
N GLU A 116 11.27 -5.55 -20.76
CA GLU A 116 11.06 -5.96 -22.17
C GLU A 116 10.41 -4.89 -23.07
N GLY A 117 10.80 -3.62 -22.91
CA GLY A 117 10.46 -2.56 -23.87
C GLY A 117 9.18 -1.77 -23.61
N VAL A 118 8.67 -1.80 -22.38
CA VAL A 118 7.55 -0.93 -21.97
C VAL A 118 8.06 0.49 -21.67
N PHE A 119 7.31 1.50 -22.13
CA PHE A 119 7.51 2.89 -21.77
C PHE A 119 6.92 3.19 -20.38
N SER A 120 7.72 3.77 -19.50
CA SER A 120 7.32 4.14 -18.13
C SER A 120 7.66 5.60 -17.82
N LEU A 121 7.11 6.11 -16.71
CA LEU A 121 7.58 7.38 -16.13
C LEU A 121 9.02 7.25 -15.63
N ILE A 122 9.65 8.40 -15.37
CA ILE A 122 10.94 8.43 -14.68
C ILE A 122 10.66 8.16 -13.20
N GLU A 123 11.05 6.99 -12.72
CA GLU A 123 10.83 6.58 -11.34
C GLU A 123 12.16 6.49 -10.59
N LYS A 124 12.14 6.91 -9.33
CA LYS A 124 13.27 6.75 -8.40
C LYS A 124 12.78 6.35 -7.03
N ASP A 125 13.30 5.24 -6.54
CA ASP A 125 13.01 4.77 -5.19
C ASP A 125 13.62 5.73 -4.16
N LEU A 126 12.88 5.98 -3.08
CA LEU A 126 13.40 6.70 -1.92
C LEU A 126 14.18 5.69 -1.09
N ASP A 127 15.49 5.86 -1.05
CA ASP A 127 16.36 4.99 -0.26
C ASP A 127 16.17 5.33 1.23
N VAL A 128 15.22 4.66 1.89
CA VAL A 128 14.86 4.88 3.31
C VAL A 128 16.06 4.67 4.25
N SER A 129 17.19 4.14 3.76
CA SER A 129 18.45 4.06 4.49
C SER A 129 19.11 5.42 4.75
N SER A 130 18.84 6.46 3.94
CA SER A 130 19.48 7.78 4.08
C SER A 130 18.94 8.61 5.23
N CYS A 131 17.74 8.35 5.74
CA CYS A 131 17.21 9.00 6.94
C CYS A 131 17.96 8.58 8.22
N ILE A 132 18.80 7.54 8.15
CA ILE A 132 19.55 7.01 9.29
C ILE A 132 20.83 7.83 9.55
N SER A 133 21.27 8.70 8.63
CA SER A 133 22.62 9.29 8.70
C SER A 133 22.77 10.62 9.45
N GLU A 134 21.69 11.33 9.82
CA GLU A 134 21.85 12.68 10.41
C GLU A 134 21.78 12.75 11.95
N VAL A 135 21.51 11.65 12.67
CA VAL A 135 21.36 11.68 14.15
C VAL A 135 22.44 10.88 14.90
N MET A 136 23.54 10.46 14.26
CA MET A 136 24.66 9.87 15.01
C MET A 136 26.01 10.37 14.51
N SER A 137 26.27 11.66 14.75
CA SER A 137 27.64 12.08 15.02
C SER A 137 28.10 11.49 16.35
N GLU A 138 29.29 10.88 16.30
CA GLU A 138 30.11 10.36 17.40
C GLU A 138 29.71 9.02 18.03
N GLY A 139 30.58 8.02 17.82
CA GLY A 139 30.80 6.95 18.80
C GLY A 139 30.74 5.50 18.30
N LYS A 140 31.91 5.01 17.86
CA LYS A 140 32.40 3.62 17.95
C LYS A 140 31.45 2.44 17.61
N GLN A 141 31.84 1.76 16.53
CA GLN A 141 31.44 0.41 16.09
C GLN A 141 30.90 -0.53 17.18
N LYS A 142 29.70 -1.07 16.96
CA LYS A 142 29.29 -2.45 17.31
C LYS A 142 28.10 -2.87 16.45
N ARG A 143 28.31 -3.88 15.59
CA ARG A 143 27.27 -4.52 14.77
C ARG A 143 26.23 -5.19 15.69
N LYS A 144 25.09 -4.54 15.93
CA LYS A 144 23.90 -5.18 16.48
C LYS A 144 22.86 -5.31 15.37
N LYS A 145 22.37 -6.53 15.15
CA LYS A 145 21.22 -6.82 14.28
C LYS A 145 20.01 -6.08 14.84
N ILE A 146 19.59 -5.01 14.17
CA ILE A 146 18.40 -4.24 14.55
C ILE A 146 17.19 -4.97 13.97
N LYS A 147 16.33 -5.44 14.88
CA LYS A 147 14.98 -5.93 14.57
C LYS A 147 14.17 -4.71 14.13
N VAL A 148 13.82 -4.63 12.85
CA VAL A 148 13.02 -3.53 12.29
C VAL A 148 11.66 -3.56 12.98
N THR A 149 11.52 -2.68 13.97
CA THR A 149 10.28 -2.50 14.73
C THR A 149 9.52 -1.38 14.05
N ARG A 150 8.23 -1.62 13.85
CA ARG A 150 7.28 -1.01 12.92
C ARG A 150 6.90 0.46 13.22
N ASN A 151 7.81 1.26 13.80
CA ASN A 151 7.47 2.55 14.42
C ASN A 151 8.32 3.74 13.88
N PHE A 152 8.68 3.77 12.59
CA PHE A 152 9.56 4.82 12.04
C PHE A 152 8.88 5.78 11.03
N PHE A 153 7.56 5.70 10.82
CA PHE A 153 6.91 6.42 9.71
C PHE A 153 6.24 7.74 10.10
N GLU A 154 6.58 8.33 11.25
CA GLU A 154 5.99 9.61 11.69
C GLU A 154 6.67 10.86 11.09
N ASP A 155 7.85 10.75 10.49
CA ASP A 155 8.43 11.90 9.77
C ASP A 155 7.88 11.93 8.35
N ALA A 156 6.94 12.85 8.12
CA ALA A 156 6.55 13.28 6.79
C ALA A 156 7.82 13.68 6.03
N VAL A 157 8.10 12.98 4.92
CA VAL A 157 9.23 13.35 4.04
C VAL A 157 8.94 14.76 3.52
N ASP A 158 9.84 15.68 3.82
CA ASP A 158 9.74 17.08 3.43
C ASP A 158 9.63 17.24 1.90
N GLU A 159 8.78 18.17 1.44
CA GLU A 159 8.52 18.38 0.01
C GLU A 159 9.81 18.75 -0.74
N ASP A 160 10.70 19.53 -0.12
CA ASP A 160 11.98 19.90 -0.71
C ASP A 160 12.85 18.66 -0.97
N THR A 161 12.80 17.67 -0.07
CA THR A 161 13.52 16.39 -0.24
C THR A 161 12.95 15.59 -1.41
N LEU A 162 11.63 15.49 -1.52
CA LEU A 162 10.97 14.82 -2.65
C LEU A 162 11.30 15.52 -3.98
N GLN A 163 11.34 16.85 -3.97
CA GLN A 163 11.68 17.66 -5.15
C GLN A 163 13.14 17.45 -5.57
N GLN A 164 14.09 17.39 -4.62
CA GLN A 164 15.48 17.07 -4.92
C GLN A 164 15.64 15.67 -5.51
N VAL A 165 14.93 14.69 -4.98
CA VAL A 165 14.91 13.32 -5.53
C VAL A 165 14.33 13.32 -6.95
N ALA A 166 13.25 14.07 -7.19
CA ALA A 166 12.68 14.23 -8.52
C ALA A 166 13.68 14.81 -9.52
N PHE A 167 14.39 15.89 -9.15
CA PHE A 167 15.42 16.48 -10.00
C PHE A 167 16.60 15.53 -10.26
N SER A 168 17.02 14.78 -9.24
CA SER A 168 18.05 13.76 -9.39
C SER A 168 17.62 12.66 -10.35
N ALA A 169 16.37 12.19 -10.25
CA ALA A 169 15.81 11.17 -11.13
C ALA A 169 15.81 11.61 -12.60
N VAL A 170 15.46 12.88 -12.86
CA VAL A 170 15.49 13.46 -14.21
C VAL A 170 16.92 13.55 -14.76
N LYS A 171 17.88 14.00 -13.95
CA LYS A 171 19.30 14.10 -14.35
C LYS A 171 19.92 12.74 -14.71
N GLU A 172 19.47 11.66 -14.08
CA GLU A 172 19.98 10.30 -14.37
C GLU A 172 19.32 9.67 -15.60
N ALA A 173 18.16 10.17 -16.00
CA ALA A 173 17.42 9.66 -17.16
C ALA A 173 17.72 10.40 -18.47
N ALA A 174 18.37 11.57 -18.39
CA ALA A 174 18.66 12.48 -19.50
C ALA A 174 20.15 12.51 -19.87
#